data_AF-A0A8S1P007-F1
#
_entry.id   AF-A0A8S1P007-F1
#
_cell.length_a   1.000
_cell.length_b   1.000
_cell.length_c   1.000
_cell.angle_alpha   90.00
_cell.angle_beta   90.00
_cell.angle_gamma   90.00
#
_symmetry.space_group_name_H-M   'P 1'
#
loop_
_entity.id
_entity.type
_entity.pdbx_description
1 polymer ?
#
loop_
_entity_poly.entity_id
_entity_poly.type
_entity_poly.pdbx_seq_one_letter_code
_entity_poly.pdbx_strand_id
1 'polypeptide(L)'
;MFIIRNLTIIQQGLIQETLKPIINQNEQLDKIKEEVNSIQKNLESDSLENDEWIYQVDYKKLEFNVFSLDELKYLVQEFQKEEYERNYLTLDKILLKNKFFQRFGQGIRIGIMEKASIQIHNVGKVILQLGGNSNNLFVILRGSCQQTLTMDIQLEDYEYLTVQSYFDGQDLSEINLLQLNNNRGYSVNKYIDLVEGIKEHPKLKELIKNERTKLITSHISCAEQTYLLRMNNDQFQKILKQSIEKDKEFKLSILSQIRFFQYTSASQLLHLVAELGIQNYSQGDCVVRKGDELNRVIIIASGEFEIVEEIQFTRETRNYFLENKLKPLKQKKNIDRNTRPEIPRDIPDQSFDLSFTNNQQVIKNQKCYQYCNKQIKGKNLIEYTHLHILKTLKKCDVICGRSLLIQYDNEYNQEMVSKAKLTVVLKSVQGSVFFLDQKRFQNLPESLQNQIVSGLRQMKEFDDYEINSIRKEIKSWEKYKQKLYQQSIQEKRQQSFKAY
;
A
#
# COMPACT_ATOMS: atom_id res chain seq x y z
N MET A 1 -95.88 14.51 -49.69
CA MET A 1 -94.74 15.42 -49.36
C MET A 1 -93.81 14.64 -48.45
N PHE A 2 -92.97 13.77 -49.00
CA PHE A 2 -91.57 14.02 -49.40
C PHE A 2 -90.71 14.45 -48.19
N ILE A 3 -89.88 13.62 -47.52
CA ILE A 3 -88.83 12.66 -47.93
C ILE A 3 -87.50 13.34 -48.38
N ILE A 4 -86.43 13.05 -47.60
CA ILE A 4 -84.98 12.98 -47.92
C ILE A 4 -84.16 14.29 -48.09
N ARG A 5 -82.94 14.25 -47.52
CA ARG A 5 -81.68 15.03 -47.75
C ARG A 5 -81.30 15.89 -46.53
N ASN A 6 -80.28 15.55 -45.74
CA ASN A 6 -78.89 15.41 -46.15
C ASN A 6 -78.12 14.42 -45.25
N LEU A 7 -77.78 13.26 -45.83
CA LEU A 7 -76.73 12.35 -45.39
C LEU A 7 -75.85 12.13 -46.63
N THR A 8 -74.79 12.92 -46.79
CA THR A 8 -73.76 12.65 -47.79
C THR A 8 -72.46 13.39 -47.45
N ILE A 9 -71.33 12.74 -47.73
CA ILE A 9 -69.94 13.18 -47.55
C ILE A 9 -69.30 12.81 -46.18
N ILE A 10 -69.22 11.51 -45.92
CA ILE A 10 -67.99 10.90 -45.38
C ILE A 10 -67.72 9.65 -46.22
N GLN A 11 -67.02 9.83 -47.34
CA GLN A 11 -66.32 8.74 -48.02
C GLN A 11 -65.10 9.29 -48.76
N GLN A 12 -64.01 8.52 -48.69
CA GLN A 12 -62.72 8.68 -49.37
C GLN A 12 -61.65 9.52 -48.63
N GLY A 13 -61.18 8.90 -47.55
CA GLY A 13 -59.82 9.07 -47.03
C GLY A 13 -59.33 7.75 -46.44
N LEU A 14 -59.38 6.67 -47.23
CA LEU A 14 -58.72 5.41 -46.90
C LEU A 14 -57.20 5.65 -47.01
N ILE A 15 -56.60 6.12 -45.92
CA ILE A 15 -55.16 5.97 -45.72
C ILE A 15 -54.95 4.48 -45.48
N GLN A 16 -54.42 3.79 -46.49
CA GLN A 16 -53.81 2.49 -46.30
C GLN A 16 -52.66 2.69 -45.31
N GLU A 17 -52.87 2.32 -44.05
CA GLU A 17 -51.76 2.07 -43.14
C GLU A 17 -50.94 0.95 -43.76
N THR A 18 -49.73 1.29 -44.18
CA THR A 18 -48.72 0.32 -44.58
C THR A 18 -48.47 -0.55 -43.35
N LEU A 19 -48.90 -1.81 -43.43
CA LEU A 19 -48.55 -2.86 -42.49
C LEU A 19 -47.03 -2.83 -42.33
N LYS A 20 -46.57 -2.25 -41.21
CA LYS A 20 -45.17 -2.32 -40.83
C LYS A 20 -44.82 -3.80 -40.76
N PRO A 21 -43.72 -4.24 -41.41
CA PRO A 21 -43.31 -5.62 -41.33
C PRO A 21 -43.19 -5.99 -39.86
N ILE A 22 -43.76 -7.13 -39.49
CA ILE A 22 -43.56 -7.74 -38.18
C ILE A 22 -42.08 -8.10 -38.14
N ILE A 23 -41.27 -7.13 -37.70
CA ILE A 23 -39.85 -7.33 -37.45
C ILE A 23 -39.80 -8.36 -36.35
N ASN A 24 -39.12 -9.47 -36.65
CA ASN A 24 -38.95 -10.60 -35.77
C ASN A 24 -38.21 -10.11 -34.51
N GLN A 25 -38.97 -9.74 -33.47
CA GLN A 25 -38.45 -9.06 -32.28
C GLN A 25 -37.34 -9.87 -31.60
N ASN A 26 -37.34 -11.18 -31.79
CA ASN A 26 -36.33 -12.09 -31.25
C ASN A 26 -34.96 -11.92 -31.92
N GLU A 27 -34.91 -11.67 -33.23
CA GLU A 27 -33.65 -11.49 -33.97
C GLU A 27 -32.96 -10.16 -33.62
N GLN A 28 -33.74 -9.12 -33.33
CA GLN A 28 -33.21 -7.86 -32.81
C GLN A 28 -32.76 -8.00 -31.36
N LEU A 29 -33.47 -8.79 -30.55
CA LEU A 29 -33.10 -9.04 -29.15
C LEU A 29 -31.77 -9.77 -29.03
N ASP A 30 -31.51 -10.74 -29.92
CA ASP A 30 -30.26 -11.51 -29.91
C ASP A 30 -29.07 -10.66 -30.40
N LYS A 31 -29.26 -9.78 -31.40
CA LYS A 31 -28.24 -8.79 -31.79
C LYS A 31 -27.91 -7.81 -30.68
N ILE A 32 -28.91 -7.33 -29.94
CA ILE A 32 -28.72 -6.45 -28.79
C ILE A 32 -27.99 -7.19 -27.66
N LYS A 33 -28.31 -8.46 -27.39
CA LYS A 33 -27.57 -9.27 -26.41
C LYS A 33 -26.12 -9.51 -26.80
N GLU A 34 -25.83 -9.72 -28.08
CA GLU A 34 -24.46 -9.86 -28.58
C GLU A 34 -23.69 -8.55 -28.47
N GLU A 35 -24.29 -7.40 -28.80
CA GLU A 35 -23.67 -6.08 -28.60
C GLU A 35 -23.40 -5.81 -27.12
N VAL A 36 -24.37 -6.05 -26.25
CA VAL A 36 -24.21 -5.87 -24.79
C VAL A 36 -23.11 -6.77 -24.24
N ASN A 37 -23.04 -8.04 -24.65
CA ASN A 37 -21.96 -8.96 -24.25
C ASN A 37 -20.59 -8.54 -24.80
N SER A 38 -20.54 -7.93 -25.99
CA SER A 38 -19.29 -7.42 -26.57
C SER A 38 -18.78 -6.18 -25.80
N ILE A 39 -19.71 -5.29 -25.40
CA ILE A 39 -19.42 -4.12 -24.57
C ILE A 39 -18.97 -4.56 -23.17
N GLN A 40 -19.63 -5.56 -22.59
CA GLN A 40 -19.30 -6.10 -21.26
C GLN A 40 -17.94 -6.80 -21.26
N LYS A 41 -17.58 -7.54 -22.32
CA LYS A 41 -16.23 -8.10 -22.50
C LYS A 41 -15.15 -7.02 -22.67
N ASN A 42 -15.48 -5.89 -23.28
CA ASN A 42 -14.54 -4.77 -23.44
C ASN A 42 -14.43 -3.90 -22.16
N LEU A 43 -15.42 -3.96 -21.26
CA LEU A 43 -15.41 -3.29 -19.95
C LEU A 43 -14.68 -4.10 -18.87
N GLU A 44 -14.50 -5.41 -19.05
CA GLU A 44 -13.84 -6.28 -18.06
C GLU A 44 -12.30 -6.26 -18.12
N SER A 45 -11.67 -5.56 -19.08
CA SER A 45 -10.20 -5.47 -19.17
C SER A 45 -9.58 -4.19 -18.61
N ASP A 46 -10.36 -3.15 -18.35
CA ASP A 46 -9.89 -1.97 -17.62
C ASP A 46 -10.28 -2.13 -16.15
N SER A 47 -9.52 -2.98 -15.45
CA SER A 47 -9.42 -2.82 -14.01
C SER A 47 -8.97 -1.39 -13.76
N LEU A 48 -9.91 -0.53 -13.34
CA LEU A 48 -9.64 0.71 -12.63
C LEU A 48 -8.81 0.33 -11.41
N GLU A 49 -7.51 0.17 -11.60
CA GLU A 49 -6.52 0.35 -10.55
C GLU A 49 -6.69 1.80 -10.13
N ASN A 50 -7.60 2.02 -9.17
CA ASN A 50 -7.62 3.27 -8.43
C ASN A 50 -6.19 3.50 -7.98
N ASP A 51 -5.61 4.64 -8.37
CA ASP A 51 -4.35 5.16 -7.88
C ASP A 51 -4.50 5.44 -6.37
N GLU A 52 -4.58 4.37 -5.60
CA GLU A 52 -4.54 4.42 -4.15
C GLU A 52 -3.10 4.83 -3.82
N TRP A 53 -2.97 6.01 -3.22
CA TRP A 53 -1.79 6.42 -2.49
C TRP A 53 -1.62 5.48 -1.28
N ILE A 54 -1.14 4.26 -1.54
CA ILE A 54 -0.99 3.22 -0.53
C ILE A 54 0.29 3.53 0.25
N TYR A 55 0.13 4.15 1.42
CA TYR A 55 0.97 3.80 2.55
C TYR A 55 0.88 2.28 2.67
N GLN A 56 1.98 1.55 2.43
CA GLN A 56 2.03 0.08 2.44
C GLN A 56 1.75 -0.46 3.85
N VAL A 57 0.50 -0.43 4.26
CA VAL A 57 -0.06 -1.28 5.29
C VAL A 57 -0.58 -2.49 4.55
N ASP A 58 -0.13 -3.69 4.94
CA ASP A 58 -0.55 -4.95 4.34
C ASP A 58 -2.01 -5.25 4.73
N TYR A 59 -2.97 -4.62 4.04
CA TYR A 59 -4.40 -4.64 4.37
C TYR A 59 -4.99 -6.06 4.41
N LYS A 60 -4.36 -7.03 3.72
CA LYS A 60 -4.78 -8.44 3.73
C LYS A 60 -4.57 -9.13 5.08
N LYS A 61 -3.80 -8.54 5.99
CA LYS A 61 -3.59 -9.05 7.37
C LYS A 61 -4.46 -8.38 8.42
N LEU A 62 -5.22 -7.35 8.05
CA LEU A 62 -6.13 -6.67 8.97
C LEU A 62 -7.50 -7.34 8.88
N GLU A 63 -7.73 -8.34 9.75
CA GLU A 63 -9.09 -8.79 10.02
C GLU A 63 -9.93 -7.57 10.44
N PHE A 64 -11.10 -7.37 9.81
CA PHE A 64 -12.01 -6.28 10.12
C PHE A 64 -12.61 -6.49 11.51
N ASN A 65 -11.83 -6.14 12.52
CA ASN A 65 -12.18 -6.33 13.90
C ASN A 65 -13.02 -5.14 14.36
N VAL A 66 -14.31 -5.41 14.56
CA VAL A 66 -15.24 -4.53 15.28
C VAL A 66 -14.61 -4.15 16.62
N PHE A 67 -14.71 -2.88 17.02
CA PHE A 67 -14.17 -2.44 18.31
C PHE A 67 -14.83 -3.17 19.47
N SER A 68 -14.02 -3.68 20.40
CA SER A 68 -14.54 -4.25 21.64
C SER A 68 -15.19 -3.13 22.49
N LEU A 69 -16.08 -3.52 23.41
CA LEU A 69 -16.69 -2.54 24.32
C LEU A 69 -15.65 -1.87 25.23
N ASP A 70 -14.60 -2.59 25.61
CA ASP A 70 -13.52 -2.06 26.44
C ASP A 70 -12.64 -1.08 25.66
N GLU A 71 -12.38 -1.36 24.38
CA GLU A 71 -11.70 -0.42 23.48
C GLU A 71 -12.50 0.87 23.32
N LEU A 72 -13.83 0.78 23.15
CA LEU A 72 -14.68 1.98 23.07
C LEU A 72 -14.71 2.77 24.37
N LYS A 73 -14.82 2.10 25.52
CA LYS A 73 -14.74 2.76 26.82
C LYS A 73 -13.40 3.48 26.99
N TYR A 74 -12.30 2.83 26.60
CA TYR A 74 -10.97 3.43 26.62
C TYR A 74 -10.90 4.66 25.70
N LEU A 75 -11.40 4.57 24.46
CA LEU A 75 -11.47 5.71 23.54
C LEU A 75 -12.26 6.87 24.18
N VAL A 76 -13.45 6.61 24.71
CA VAL A 76 -14.29 7.64 25.36
C VAL A 76 -13.53 8.30 26.53
N GLN A 77 -12.89 7.52 27.39
CA GLN A 77 -12.11 8.02 28.53
C GLN A 77 -10.91 8.88 28.08
N GLU A 78 -10.17 8.44 27.06
CA GLU A 78 -9.04 9.22 26.53
C GLU A 78 -9.50 10.53 25.87
N PHE A 79 -10.59 10.54 25.13
CA PHE A 79 -11.11 11.76 24.49
C PHE A 79 -11.72 12.77 25.50
N GLN A 80 -12.00 12.35 26.73
CA GLN A 80 -12.37 13.24 27.83
C GLN A 80 -11.17 13.99 28.42
N LYS A 81 -9.94 13.51 28.20
CA LYS A 81 -8.72 14.19 28.65
C LYS A 81 -8.37 15.37 27.75
N GLU A 82 -7.58 16.29 28.28
CA GLU A 82 -7.03 17.42 27.52
C GLU A 82 -6.05 16.93 26.43
N GLU A 83 -5.92 17.70 25.33
CA GLU A 83 -5.19 17.28 24.13
C GLU A 83 -3.75 16.80 24.42
N TYR A 84 -3.05 17.36 25.41
CA TYR A 84 -1.66 16.99 25.73
C TYR A 84 -1.53 15.78 26.67
N GLU A 85 -2.61 15.32 27.30
CA GLU A 85 -2.61 14.17 28.23
C GLU A 85 -3.03 12.86 27.56
N ARG A 86 -3.54 12.92 26.33
CA ARG A 86 -4.02 11.76 25.58
C ARG A 86 -2.87 10.83 25.19
N ASN A 87 -3.08 9.53 25.33
CA ASN A 87 -2.12 8.52 24.86
C ASN A 87 -2.33 8.19 23.37
N TYR A 88 -1.81 9.05 22.49
CA TYR A 88 -1.97 8.92 21.03
C TYR A 88 -1.42 7.61 20.45
N LEU A 89 -0.39 7.01 21.05
CA LEU A 89 0.17 5.75 20.54
C LEU A 89 -0.80 4.58 20.72
N THR A 90 -1.49 4.53 21.86
CA THR A 90 -2.52 3.50 22.11
C THR A 90 -3.78 3.79 21.31
N LEU A 91 -4.21 5.06 21.25
CA LEU A 91 -5.35 5.47 20.43
C LEU A 91 -5.15 5.11 18.96
N ASP A 92 -3.97 5.39 18.39
CA ASP A 92 -3.63 5.09 17.00
C ASP A 92 -3.74 3.58 16.71
N LYS A 93 -3.19 2.74 17.60
CA LYS A 93 -3.27 1.28 17.46
C LYS A 93 -4.71 0.77 17.45
N ILE A 94 -5.57 1.32 18.31
CA ILE A 94 -6.99 0.96 18.35
C ILE A 94 -7.65 1.44 17.06
N LEU A 95 -7.60 2.74 16.76
CA LEU A 95 -8.28 3.33 15.60
C LEU A 95 -7.85 2.76 14.24
N LEU A 96 -6.63 2.21 14.12
CA LEU A 96 -6.16 1.56 12.90
C LEU A 96 -7.00 0.33 12.48
N LYS A 97 -7.82 -0.23 13.38
CA LYS A 97 -8.80 -1.27 13.03
C LYS A 97 -9.95 -0.74 12.16
N ASN A 98 -10.22 0.56 12.23
CA ASN A 98 -11.32 1.19 11.52
C ASN A 98 -10.91 1.59 10.09
N LYS A 99 -11.75 1.22 9.11
CA LYS A 99 -11.47 1.37 7.68
C LYS A 99 -11.20 2.81 7.25
N PHE A 100 -11.82 3.80 7.90
CA PHE A 100 -11.58 5.20 7.61
C PHE A 100 -10.13 5.59 7.93
N PHE A 101 -9.63 5.19 9.10
CA PHE A 101 -8.29 5.55 9.57
C PHE A 101 -7.16 4.82 8.83
N GLN A 102 -7.42 3.62 8.34
CA GLN A 102 -6.46 2.82 7.58
C GLN A 102 -5.89 3.55 6.36
N ARG A 103 -6.65 4.47 5.77
CA ARG A 103 -6.27 5.24 4.57
C ARG A 103 -5.23 6.32 4.84
N PHE A 104 -5.00 6.68 6.09
CA PHE A 104 -4.18 7.83 6.47
C PHE A 104 -2.91 7.39 7.18
N GLY A 105 -1.81 8.09 6.96
CA GLY A 105 -0.60 7.92 7.76
C GLY A 105 -0.79 8.36 9.21
N GLN A 106 0.08 7.87 10.10
CA GLN A 106 -0.01 8.12 11.56
C GLN A 106 -0.11 9.62 11.91
N GLY A 107 0.67 10.48 11.26
CA GLY A 107 0.62 11.93 11.53
C GLY A 107 -0.74 12.58 11.26
N ILE A 108 -1.42 12.18 10.18
CA ILE A 108 -2.79 12.65 9.87
C ILE A 108 -3.76 12.11 10.92
N ARG A 109 -3.66 10.83 11.28
CA ARG A 109 -4.55 10.22 12.29
C ARG A 109 -4.40 10.91 13.64
N ILE A 110 -3.18 11.21 14.07
CA ILE A 110 -2.92 11.99 15.29
C ILE A 110 -3.54 13.37 15.20
N GLY A 111 -3.34 14.10 14.10
CA GLY A 111 -3.99 15.40 13.92
C GLY A 111 -5.52 15.34 13.99
N ILE A 112 -6.13 14.29 13.42
CA ILE A 112 -7.57 14.04 13.55
C ILE A 112 -7.95 13.81 15.02
N MET A 113 -7.22 12.95 15.74
CA MET A 113 -7.47 12.64 17.15
C MET A 113 -7.31 13.87 18.07
N GLU A 114 -6.40 14.78 17.75
CA GLU A 114 -6.22 16.03 18.50
C GLU A 114 -7.48 16.90 18.45
N LYS A 115 -8.07 17.07 17.26
CA LYS A 115 -9.18 18.02 17.03
C LYS A 115 -10.57 17.41 17.03
N ALA A 116 -10.67 16.09 17.03
CA ALA A 116 -11.93 15.39 17.07
C ALA A 116 -12.49 15.25 18.50
N SER A 117 -13.78 14.98 18.58
CA SER A 117 -14.52 14.67 19.81
C SER A 117 -15.36 13.41 19.60
N ILE A 118 -15.54 12.61 20.65
CA ILE A 118 -16.45 11.45 20.58
C ILE A 118 -17.86 11.88 20.97
N GLN A 119 -18.84 11.41 20.21
CA GLN A 119 -20.26 11.56 20.50
C GLN A 119 -20.92 10.19 20.55
N ILE A 120 -21.82 10.00 21.51
CA ILE A 120 -22.60 8.77 21.66
C ILE A 120 -24.06 9.15 21.48
N HIS A 121 -24.72 8.50 20.53
CA HIS A 121 -26.13 8.74 20.23
C HIS A 121 -26.93 7.46 20.42
N ASN A 122 -28.12 7.60 20.98
CA ASN A 122 -29.06 6.49 21.15
C ASN A 122 -29.83 6.22 19.86
N VAL A 123 -30.50 5.07 19.82
CA VAL A 123 -31.39 4.66 18.72
C VAL A 123 -32.39 5.76 18.37
N GLY A 124 -32.59 6.00 17.07
CA GLY A 124 -33.51 6.98 16.52
C GLY A 124 -33.00 8.43 16.54
N LYS A 125 -31.88 8.71 17.22
CA LYS A 125 -31.34 10.07 17.28
C LYS A 125 -30.83 10.52 15.92
N VAL A 126 -31.27 11.71 15.51
CA VAL A 126 -30.87 12.38 14.27
C VAL A 126 -29.48 12.98 14.44
N ILE A 127 -28.54 12.58 13.57
CA ILE A 127 -27.17 13.12 13.52
C ILE A 127 -27.13 14.29 12.54
N LEU A 128 -27.70 14.10 11.35
CA LEU A 128 -27.76 15.08 10.28
C LEU A 128 -29.22 15.28 9.86
N GLN A 129 -29.71 16.51 10.00
CA GLN A 129 -31.09 16.85 9.66
C GLN A 129 -31.16 17.40 8.24
N LEU A 130 -32.16 16.99 7.47
CA LEU A 130 -32.45 17.53 6.13
C LEU A 130 -32.59 19.07 6.19
N GLY A 131 -31.90 19.78 5.29
CA GLY A 131 -31.85 21.24 5.26
C GLY A 131 -31.00 21.88 6.37
N GLY A 132 -30.44 21.07 7.28
CA GLY A 132 -29.51 21.54 8.29
C GLY A 132 -28.16 21.93 7.67
N ASN A 133 -27.49 22.89 8.30
CA ASN A 133 -26.10 23.22 7.99
C ASN A 133 -25.20 22.48 8.98
N SER A 134 -24.44 21.49 8.49
CA SER A 134 -23.38 20.86 9.28
C SER A 134 -22.08 20.89 8.51
N ASN A 135 -21.08 21.59 9.05
CA ASN A 135 -19.71 21.52 8.55
C ASN A 135 -18.87 20.50 9.34
N ASN A 136 -19.50 19.45 9.88
CA ASN A 136 -18.82 18.43 10.66
C ASN A 136 -18.69 17.13 9.84
N LEU A 137 -17.49 16.57 9.87
CA LEU A 137 -17.21 15.19 9.52
C LEU A 137 -17.59 14.29 10.70
N PHE A 138 -18.37 13.25 10.43
CA PHE A 138 -18.64 12.19 11.39
C PHE A 138 -18.08 10.87 10.88
N VAL A 139 -17.38 10.11 11.72
CA VAL A 139 -16.89 8.77 11.41
C VAL A 139 -17.55 7.80 12.37
N ILE A 140 -18.18 6.73 11.84
CA ILE A 140 -18.79 5.69 12.66
C ILE A 140 -17.67 4.83 13.24
N LEU A 141 -17.48 4.91 14.55
CA LEU A 141 -16.55 4.04 15.26
C LEU A 141 -17.21 2.68 15.49
N ARG A 142 -18.44 2.68 16.03
CA ARG A 142 -19.27 1.49 16.19
C ARG A 142 -20.75 1.84 16.12
N GLY A 143 -21.53 1.01 15.44
CA GLY A 143 -22.98 1.10 15.32
C GLY A 143 -23.42 1.28 13.88
N SER A 144 -24.68 1.66 13.70
CA SER A 144 -25.26 1.82 12.38
C SER A 144 -26.15 3.05 12.31
N CYS A 145 -26.15 3.66 11.13
CA CYS A 145 -26.97 4.82 10.81
C CYS A 145 -27.77 4.54 9.55
N GLN A 146 -28.97 5.10 9.47
CA GLN A 146 -29.83 5.02 8.30
C GLN A 146 -30.02 6.41 7.72
N GLN A 147 -29.85 6.51 6.41
CA GLN A 147 -30.16 7.70 5.63
C GLN A 147 -31.57 7.54 5.06
N THR A 148 -32.45 8.41 5.52
CA THR A 148 -33.85 8.49 5.12
C THR A 148 -34.09 9.75 4.29
N LEU A 149 -34.83 9.60 3.19
CA LEU A 149 -35.39 10.72 2.43
C LEU A 149 -36.86 10.85 2.77
N THR A 150 -37.31 12.09 2.95
CA THR A 150 -38.74 12.42 3.00
C THR A 150 -39.22 12.59 1.57
N MET A 151 -40.08 11.70 1.10
CA MET A 151 -40.79 11.91 -0.16
C MET A 151 -42.16 12.51 0.14
N ASP A 152 -42.54 13.52 -0.64
CA ASP A 152 -43.90 14.07 -0.61
C ASP A 152 -44.77 13.20 -1.52
N ILE A 153 -45.51 12.27 -0.92
CA ILE A 153 -46.46 11.41 -1.63
C ILE A 153 -47.84 12.01 -1.37
N GLN A 154 -48.23 12.94 -2.24
CA GLN A 154 -49.57 13.54 -2.26
C GLN A 154 -49.94 14.36 -1.01
N LEU A 155 -49.13 15.38 -0.68
CA LEU A 155 -49.49 16.60 0.08
C LEU A 155 -49.93 16.45 1.54
N GLU A 156 -50.21 15.24 2.05
CA GLU A 156 -50.68 15.06 3.44
C GLU A 156 -49.91 13.98 4.25
N ASP A 157 -49.25 13.01 3.60
CA ASP A 157 -48.48 11.96 4.29
C ASP A 157 -47.01 11.93 3.84
N TYR A 158 -46.10 12.19 4.78
CA TYR A 158 -44.65 12.02 4.56
C TYR A 158 -44.24 10.58 4.87
N GLU A 159 -43.87 9.82 3.83
CA GLU A 159 -43.18 8.54 4.02
C GLU A 159 -41.66 8.75 4.05
N TYR A 160 -41.01 8.17 5.06
CA TYR A 160 -39.56 8.12 5.15
C TYR A 160 -39.04 6.89 4.40
N LEU A 161 -38.45 7.12 3.23
CA LEU A 161 -37.80 6.06 2.47
C LEU A 161 -36.34 5.91 2.94
N THR A 162 -35.98 4.73 3.46
CA THR A 162 -34.58 4.44 3.78
C THR A 162 -33.82 4.16 2.49
N VAL A 163 -32.84 5.01 2.17
CA VAL A 163 -32.07 4.93 0.92
C VAL A 163 -30.77 4.16 1.11
N GLN A 164 -30.11 4.35 2.25
CA GLN A 164 -28.82 3.76 2.52
C GLN A 164 -28.60 3.52 4.01
N SER A 165 -27.89 2.45 4.35
CA SER A 165 -27.40 2.18 5.69
C SER A 165 -25.89 2.31 5.75
N TYR A 166 -25.40 2.89 6.84
CA TYR A 166 -23.98 3.11 7.12
C TYR A 166 -23.57 2.32 8.36
N PHE A 167 -22.33 1.83 8.35
CA PHE A 167 -21.79 0.93 9.37
C PHE A 167 -20.40 1.38 9.84
N ASP A 168 -19.84 0.64 10.81
CA ASP A 168 -18.49 0.79 11.34
C ASP A 168 -17.44 1.09 10.25
N GLY A 169 -16.67 2.15 10.48
CA GLY A 169 -15.58 2.56 9.60
C GLY A 169 -15.98 3.36 8.37
N GLN A 170 -17.26 3.69 8.22
CA GLN A 170 -17.72 4.65 7.22
C GLN A 170 -17.80 6.05 7.80
N ASP A 171 -17.47 7.04 6.97
CA ASP A 171 -17.67 8.45 7.30
C ASP A 171 -18.95 9.00 6.67
N LEU A 172 -19.71 9.73 7.49
CA LEU A 172 -20.91 10.48 7.10
C LEU A 172 -20.49 11.89 6.69
N SER A 173 -19.56 11.98 5.73
CA SER A 173 -19.17 13.25 5.14
C SER A 173 -20.13 13.64 4.02
N GLU A 174 -20.33 14.94 3.87
CA GLU A 174 -21.12 15.50 2.77
C GLU A 174 -20.56 15.12 1.40
N ILE A 175 -19.24 14.98 1.28
CA ILE A 175 -18.57 14.61 0.02
C ILE A 175 -18.98 13.20 -0.41
N ASN A 176 -19.07 12.24 0.52
CA ASN A 176 -19.57 10.90 0.22
C ASN A 176 -21.08 10.92 -0.08
N LEU A 177 -21.85 11.77 0.60
CA LEU A 177 -23.28 11.94 0.35
C LEU A 177 -23.57 12.55 -1.03
N LEU A 178 -22.67 13.39 -1.55
CA LEU A 178 -22.77 13.97 -2.89
C LEU A 178 -22.25 13.03 -3.99
N GLN A 179 -21.20 12.23 -3.72
CA GLN A 179 -20.65 11.28 -4.70
C GLN A 179 -21.60 10.11 -5.03
N LEU A 180 -22.53 9.78 -4.14
CA LEU A 180 -23.61 8.81 -4.41
C LEU A 180 -24.52 9.24 -5.58
N ASN A 181 -24.58 10.53 -5.91
CA ASN A 181 -25.35 11.02 -7.05
C ASN A 181 -24.69 10.75 -8.40
N ASN A 182 -23.38 10.44 -8.44
CA ASN A 182 -22.63 10.39 -9.71
C ASN A 182 -22.28 8.97 -10.18
N ASN A 183 -22.22 7.96 -9.29
CA ASN A 183 -21.56 6.68 -9.60
C ASN A 183 -22.45 5.43 -9.64
N ARG A 184 -23.78 5.52 -9.58
CA ARG A 184 -24.66 4.33 -9.71
C ARG A 184 -25.67 4.51 -10.83
N GLY A 185 -25.50 3.77 -11.93
CA GLY A 185 -26.38 3.75 -13.11
C GLY A 185 -27.78 3.15 -12.91
N TYR A 186 -28.41 3.36 -11.75
CA TYR A 186 -29.81 3.02 -11.52
C TYR A 186 -30.69 4.23 -11.85
N SER A 187 -31.41 4.18 -12.98
CA SER A 187 -32.47 5.11 -13.43
C SER A 187 -32.51 6.48 -12.75
N VAL A 188 -31.40 7.21 -12.85
CA VAL A 188 -31.15 8.47 -12.14
C VAL A 188 -32.02 9.61 -12.70
N ASN A 189 -32.60 9.44 -13.89
CA ASN A 189 -33.38 10.50 -14.55
C ASN A 189 -34.55 11.00 -13.69
N LYS A 190 -35.32 10.13 -13.02
CA LYS A 190 -36.41 10.61 -12.14
C LYS A 190 -35.93 11.31 -10.86
N TYR A 191 -34.73 11.01 -10.37
CA TYR A 191 -34.20 11.60 -9.14
C TYR A 191 -33.46 12.90 -9.41
N ILE A 192 -32.72 12.99 -10.51
CA ILE A 192 -32.16 14.26 -11.00
C ILE A 192 -33.31 15.21 -11.33
N ASP A 193 -34.37 14.79 -12.02
CA ASP A 193 -35.52 15.65 -12.32
C ASP A 193 -36.23 16.16 -11.05
N LEU A 194 -36.34 15.31 -10.00
CA LEU A 194 -36.94 15.70 -8.72
C LEU A 194 -36.04 16.68 -7.95
N VAL A 195 -34.73 16.43 -7.89
CA VAL A 195 -33.75 17.29 -7.19
C VAL A 195 -33.50 18.58 -7.98
N GLU A 196 -33.53 18.55 -9.30
CA GLU A 196 -33.46 19.73 -10.17
C GLU A 196 -34.74 20.57 -10.04
N GLY A 197 -35.92 19.96 -10.01
CA GLY A 197 -37.18 20.66 -9.69
C GLY A 197 -37.16 21.34 -8.31
N ILE A 198 -36.53 20.71 -7.31
CA ILE A 198 -36.32 21.30 -5.98
C ILE A 198 -35.29 22.45 -6.01
N LYS A 199 -34.22 22.34 -6.81
CA LYS A 199 -33.20 23.39 -7.01
C LYS A 199 -33.73 24.61 -7.76
N GLU A 200 -34.73 24.44 -8.61
CA GLU A 200 -35.37 25.55 -9.34
C GLU A 200 -36.34 26.37 -8.47
N HIS A 201 -36.68 25.89 -7.27
CA HIS A 201 -37.54 26.64 -6.35
C HIS A 201 -36.87 27.98 -5.95
N PRO A 202 -37.52 29.14 -6.16
CA PRO A 202 -36.88 30.46 -6.03
C PRO A 202 -36.30 30.73 -4.64
N LYS A 203 -36.95 30.23 -3.57
CA LYS A 203 -36.43 30.31 -2.19
C LYS A 203 -35.16 29.48 -1.95
N LEU A 204 -35.04 28.32 -2.60
CA LEU A 204 -33.88 27.44 -2.45
C LEU A 204 -32.71 27.94 -3.30
N LYS A 205 -33.01 28.52 -4.47
CA LYS A 205 -32.02 29.12 -5.39
C LYS A 205 -31.32 30.34 -4.77
N GLU A 206 -32.01 31.14 -3.95
CA GLU A 206 -31.39 32.21 -3.15
C GLU A 206 -30.53 31.67 -1.99
N LEU A 207 -30.94 30.58 -1.36
CA LEU A 207 -30.15 29.91 -0.30
C LEU A 207 -28.88 29.24 -0.85
N ILE A 208 -28.96 28.65 -2.05
CA ILE A 208 -27.83 27.99 -2.73
C ILE A 208 -26.85 29.02 -3.31
N LYS A 209 -27.33 30.20 -3.74
CA LYS A 209 -26.47 31.32 -4.20
C LYS A 209 -25.57 31.88 -3.10
N ASN A 210 -25.89 31.66 -1.83
CA ASN A 210 -24.98 31.92 -0.73
C ASN A 210 -24.05 30.70 -0.55
N GLU A 211 -23.02 30.62 -1.41
CA GLU A 211 -22.07 29.51 -1.63
C GLU A 211 -21.30 28.97 -0.40
N ARG A 212 -21.64 29.37 0.83
CA ARG A 212 -20.96 28.94 2.07
C ARG A 212 -21.79 28.01 2.94
N THR A 213 -23.11 27.90 2.74
CA THR A 213 -23.95 27.00 3.54
C THR A 213 -24.31 25.78 2.72
N LYS A 214 -23.55 24.71 2.95
CA LYS A 214 -23.78 23.41 2.36
C LYS A 214 -24.94 22.72 3.08
N LEU A 215 -26.10 22.71 2.43
CA LEU A 215 -27.32 22.15 2.97
C LEU A 215 -27.29 20.62 2.90
N ILE A 216 -27.59 19.97 4.01
CA ILE A 216 -27.75 18.52 4.07
C ILE A 216 -28.96 18.12 3.23
N THR A 217 -28.76 17.21 2.26
CA THR A 217 -29.79 16.75 1.31
C THR A 217 -30.60 15.55 1.80
N SER A 218 -30.25 14.98 2.94
CA SER A 218 -30.90 13.78 3.47
C SER A 218 -30.84 13.70 4.99
N HIS A 219 -31.83 13.07 5.60
CA HIS A 219 -31.88 12.92 7.04
C HIS A 219 -31.14 11.65 7.46
N ILE A 220 -30.21 11.73 8.42
CA ILE A 220 -29.46 10.58 8.91
C ILE A 220 -29.70 10.42 10.41
N SER A 221 -30.23 9.26 10.78
CA SER A 221 -30.52 8.87 12.17
C SER A 221 -29.81 7.57 12.55
N CYS A 222 -29.61 7.37 13.85
CA CYS A 222 -28.98 6.16 14.37
C CYS A 222 -29.99 5.00 14.35
N ALA A 223 -29.61 3.86 13.77
CA ALA A 223 -30.42 2.64 13.81
C ALA A 223 -30.19 1.82 15.09
N GLU A 224 -29.05 2.03 15.74
CA GLU A 224 -28.72 1.45 17.05
C GLU A 224 -27.96 2.47 17.91
N GLN A 225 -27.43 2.07 19.07
CA GLN A 225 -26.55 2.95 19.86
C GLN A 225 -25.22 3.12 19.12
N THR A 226 -24.94 4.35 18.66
CA THR A 226 -23.83 4.62 17.77
C THR A 226 -22.78 5.53 18.41
N TYR A 227 -21.53 5.10 18.31
CA TYR A 227 -20.34 5.83 18.72
C TYR A 227 -19.74 6.50 17.50
N LEU A 228 -19.74 7.84 17.49
CA LEU A 228 -19.26 8.65 16.39
C LEU A 228 -18.03 9.43 16.83
N LEU A 229 -17.07 9.54 15.93
CA LEU A 229 -16.04 10.56 16.01
C LEU A 229 -16.49 11.77 15.19
N ARG A 230 -16.58 12.94 15.83
CA ARG A 230 -16.98 14.21 15.21
C ARG A 230 -15.78 15.15 15.12
N MET A 231 -15.57 15.73 13.94
CA MET A 231 -14.54 16.74 13.67
C MET A 231 -15.09 17.82 12.75
N ASN A 232 -14.61 19.07 12.86
CA ASN A 232 -14.94 20.09 11.87
C ASN A 232 -14.25 19.77 10.53
N ASN A 233 -14.98 19.82 9.42
CA ASN A 233 -14.47 19.50 8.09
C ASN A 233 -13.38 20.48 7.63
N ASP A 234 -13.48 21.77 7.96
CA ASP A 234 -12.44 22.74 7.62
C ASP A 234 -11.11 22.41 8.33
N GLN A 235 -11.18 21.93 9.56
CA GLN A 235 -10.02 21.47 10.30
C GLN A 235 -9.45 20.20 9.67
N PHE A 236 -10.30 19.24 9.29
CA PHE A 236 -9.87 18.03 8.58
C PHE A 236 -9.14 18.35 7.28
N GLN A 237 -9.72 19.23 6.45
CA GLN A 237 -9.09 19.69 5.21
C GLN A 237 -7.76 20.42 5.46
N LYS A 238 -7.65 21.22 6.54
CA LYS A 238 -6.38 21.85 6.93
C LYS A 238 -5.32 20.82 7.29
N ILE A 239 -5.66 19.78 8.04
CA ILE A 239 -4.73 18.71 8.43
C ILE A 239 -4.24 17.95 7.20
N LEU A 240 -5.15 17.60 6.28
CA LEU A 240 -4.78 16.96 5.02
C LEU A 240 -3.84 17.83 4.19
N LYS A 241 -4.18 19.11 3.98
CA LYS A 241 -3.36 20.05 3.22
C LYS A 241 -1.96 20.19 3.82
N GLN A 242 -1.86 20.39 5.14
CA GLN A 242 -0.57 20.48 5.83
C GLN A 242 0.26 19.20 5.68
N SER A 243 -0.37 18.02 5.72
CA SER A 243 0.34 16.75 5.52
C SER A 243 0.85 16.60 4.08
N ILE A 244 0.04 16.98 3.09
CA ILE A 244 0.41 16.93 1.67
C ILE A 244 1.53 17.93 1.38
N GLU A 245 1.45 19.15 1.92
CA GLU A 245 2.49 20.17 1.80
C GLU A 245 3.80 19.70 2.43
N LYS A 246 3.77 19.09 3.62
CA LYS A 246 4.96 18.51 4.26
C LYS A 246 5.58 17.38 3.43
N ASP A 247 4.78 16.47 2.87
CA ASP A 247 5.30 15.40 1.98
C ASP A 247 5.93 16.00 0.71
N LYS A 248 5.28 16.99 0.11
CA LYS A 248 5.77 17.72 -1.05
C LYS A 248 7.09 18.43 -0.75
N GLU A 249 7.19 19.17 0.34
CA GLU A 249 8.41 19.84 0.78
C GLU A 249 9.53 18.83 1.06
N PHE A 250 9.20 17.73 1.74
CA PHE A 250 10.15 16.65 2.00
C PHE A 250 10.71 16.09 0.68
N LYS A 251 9.86 15.66 -0.26
CA LYS A 251 10.28 15.15 -1.57
C LYS A 251 11.11 16.16 -2.35
N LEU A 252 10.68 17.43 -2.41
CA LEU A 252 11.43 18.50 -3.07
C LEU A 252 12.83 18.66 -2.46
N SER A 253 12.95 18.64 -1.13
CA SER A 253 14.23 18.80 -0.44
C SER A 253 15.24 17.72 -0.81
N ILE A 254 14.78 16.48 -1.05
CA ILE A 254 15.61 15.37 -1.49
C ILE A 254 15.97 15.55 -2.96
N LEU A 255 14.99 15.82 -3.82
CA LEU A 255 15.20 15.95 -5.26
C LEU A 255 16.18 17.08 -5.58
N SER A 256 16.11 18.21 -4.86
CA SER A 256 17.04 19.33 -5.04
C SER A 256 18.49 18.99 -4.69
N GLN A 257 18.73 17.94 -3.90
CA GLN A 257 20.08 17.49 -3.52
C GLN A 257 20.67 16.51 -4.54
N ILE A 258 19.87 15.94 -5.44
CA ILE A 258 20.36 15.02 -6.47
C ILE A 258 21.12 15.82 -7.53
N ARG A 259 22.33 15.36 -7.85
CA ARG A 259 23.29 16.08 -8.69
C ARG A 259 22.72 16.53 -10.04
N PHE A 260 21.93 15.70 -10.72
CA PHE A 260 21.38 16.04 -12.04
C PHE A 260 20.11 16.89 -12.00
N PHE A 261 19.58 17.22 -10.81
CA PHE A 261 18.50 18.19 -10.61
C PHE A 261 18.97 19.52 -10.01
N GLN A 262 20.28 19.70 -9.81
CA GLN A 262 20.85 20.89 -9.15
C GLN A 262 20.48 22.21 -9.85
N TYR A 263 20.21 22.18 -11.16
CA TYR A 263 19.83 23.34 -11.97
C TYR A 263 18.35 23.35 -12.38
N THR A 264 17.56 22.40 -11.89
CA THR A 264 16.13 22.34 -12.18
C THR A 264 15.38 23.27 -11.24
N SER A 265 14.45 24.04 -11.79
CA SER A 265 13.58 24.88 -10.96
C SER A 265 12.66 24.01 -10.09
N ALA A 266 12.37 24.47 -8.87
CA ALA A 266 11.45 23.76 -7.97
C ALA A 266 10.07 23.53 -8.62
N SER A 267 9.60 24.47 -9.45
CA SER A 267 8.33 24.37 -10.18
C SER A 267 8.29 23.16 -11.14
N GLN A 268 9.38 22.91 -11.88
CA GLN A 268 9.47 21.73 -12.75
C GLN A 268 9.52 20.43 -11.95
N LEU A 269 10.23 20.43 -10.81
CA LEU A 269 10.28 19.27 -9.92
C LEU A 269 8.92 18.93 -9.30
N LEU A 270 7.97 19.86 -9.22
CA LEU A 270 6.62 19.57 -8.71
C LEU A 270 5.90 18.49 -9.49
N HIS A 271 6.09 18.45 -10.82
CA HIS A 271 5.50 17.40 -11.65
C HIS A 271 6.06 16.03 -11.27
N LEU A 272 7.36 15.95 -11.01
CA LEU A 272 7.98 14.72 -10.54
C LEU A 272 7.52 14.34 -9.12
N VAL A 273 7.41 15.30 -8.21
CA VAL A 273 6.96 15.06 -6.83
C VAL A 273 5.57 14.44 -6.75
N ALA A 274 4.66 14.84 -7.66
CA ALA A 274 3.32 14.29 -7.75
C ALA A 274 3.31 12.81 -8.16
N GLU A 275 4.21 12.43 -9.06
CA GLU A 275 4.31 11.06 -9.59
C GLU A 275 5.14 10.11 -8.70
N LEU A 276 6.01 10.65 -7.83
CA LEU A 276 6.85 9.83 -6.95
C LEU A 276 6.05 9.14 -5.84
N GLY A 277 6.11 7.81 -5.87
CA GLY A 277 5.68 6.97 -4.75
C GLY A 277 6.75 6.94 -3.65
N ILE A 278 6.33 6.69 -2.41
CA ILE A 278 7.23 6.46 -1.27
C ILE A 278 7.02 5.04 -0.74
N GLN A 279 8.12 4.34 -0.47
CA GLN A 279 8.09 3.01 0.14
C GLN A 279 9.02 2.98 1.36
N ASN A 280 8.48 2.53 2.50
CA ASN A 280 9.21 2.42 3.75
C ASN A 280 9.67 0.97 3.96
N TYR A 281 10.87 0.81 4.51
CA TYR A 281 11.51 -0.47 4.77
C TYR A 281 11.99 -0.54 6.23
N SER A 282 11.99 -1.75 6.78
CA SER A 282 12.57 -2.09 8.09
C SER A 282 13.92 -2.79 7.91
N GLN A 283 14.71 -2.83 8.98
CA GLN A 283 16.06 -3.40 8.94
C GLN A 283 16.08 -4.83 8.39
N GLY A 284 16.92 -5.05 7.38
CA GLY A 284 17.06 -6.34 6.72
C GLY A 284 16.01 -6.63 5.65
N ASP A 285 15.10 -5.71 5.38
CA ASP A 285 14.21 -5.83 4.24
C ASP A 285 15.00 -5.64 2.93
N CYS A 286 14.60 -6.40 1.92
CA CYS A 286 15.17 -6.36 0.58
C CYS A 286 14.38 -5.37 -0.27
N VAL A 287 15.04 -4.34 -0.80
CA VAL A 287 14.42 -3.35 -1.68
C VAL A 287 14.31 -3.89 -3.11
N VAL A 288 15.40 -4.48 -3.58
CA VAL A 288 15.54 -5.11 -4.90
C VAL A 288 16.33 -6.39 -4.70
N ARG A 289 15.87 -7.51 -5.23
CA ARG A 289 16.61 -8.77 -5.23
C ARG A 289 17.21 -9.00 -6.60
N LYS A 290 18.42 -9.54 -6.64
CA LYS A 290 19.05 -9.99 -7.87
C LYS A 290 18.13 -10.97 -8.62
N GLY A 291 17.88 -10.67 -9.89
CA GLY A 291 16.99 -11.42 -10.77
C GLY A 291 15.58 -10.84 -10.87
N ASP A 292 15.18 -9.91 -9.99
CA ASP A 292 13.90 -9.21 -10.07
C ASP A 292 13.81 -8.37 -11.34
N GLU A 293 12.59 -8.21 -11.86
CA GLU A 293 12.32 -7.34 -13.01
C GLU A 293 12.43 -5.86 -12.61
N LEU A 294 13.22 -5.10 -13.35
CA LEU A 294 13.47 -3.68 -13.14
C LEU A 294 12.45 -2.85 -13.91
N ASN A 295 11.38 -2.45 -13.22
CA ASN A 295 10.31 -1.64 -13.82
C ASN A 295 10.26 -0.20 -13.27
N ARG A 296 11.21 0.15 -12.38
CA ARG A 296 11.18 1.40 -11.62
C ARG A 296 12.56 1.89 -11.21
N VAL A 297 12.72 3.20 -11.22
CA VAL A 297 13.89 3.89 -10.66
C VAL A 297 13.67 4.09 -9.17
N ILE A 298 14.72 3.91 -8.38
CA ILE A 298 14.64 4.04 -6.93
C ILE A 298 15.62 5.11 -6.47
N ILE A 299 15.12 6.04 -5.66
CA ILE A 299 15.91 7.14 -5.06
C ILE A 299 15.88 6.96 -3.55
N ILE A 300 17.05 6.91 -2.91
CA ILE A 300 17.14 6.76 -1.46
C ILE A 300 16.72 8.07 -0.77
N ALA A 301 15.58 8.06 -0.07
CA ALA A 301 15.04 9.24 0.61
C ALA A 301 15.55 9.39 2.04
N SER A 302 15.66 8.27 2.77
CA SER A 302 16.21 8.23 4.13
C SER A 302 16.76 6.84 4.49
N GLY A 303 17.71 6.81 5.43
CA GLY A 303 18.36 5.56 5.88
C GLY A 303 19.65 5.24 5.11
N GLU A 304 20.27 4.14 5.50
CA GLU A 304 21.45 3.58 4.83
C GLU A 304 21.10 2.21 4.24
N PHE A 305 21.46 2.02 2.98
CA PHE A 305 21.22 0.76 2.26
C PHE A 305 22.55 0.16 1.86
N GLU A 306 22.61 -1.16 1.75
CA GLU A 306 23.79 -1.89 1.32
C GLU A 306 23.46 -2.68 0.07
N ILE A 307 24.31 -2.51 -0.94
CA ILE A 307 24.35 -3.40 -2.09
C ILE A 307 25.09 -4.65 -1.64
N VAL A 308 24.40 -5.78 -1.64
CA VAL A 308 24.93 -7.06 -1.23
C VAL A 308 24.94 -8.03 -2.41
N GLU A 309 26.00 -8.81 -2.51
CA GLU A 309 26.10 -9.93 -3.45
C GLU A 309 26.14 -11.23 -2.68
N GLU A 310 25.23 -12.14 -3.03
CA GLU A 310 25.23 -13.49 -2.49
C GLU A 310 26.23 -14.34 -3.25
N ILE A 311 27.29 -14.79 -2.56
CA ILE A 311 28.29 -15.69 -3.15
C ILE A 311 28.24 -17.01 -2.41
N GLN A 312 28.00 -18.08 -3.16
CA GLN A 312 28.05 -19.44 -2.65
C GLN A 312 29.51 -19.91 -2.61
N PHE A 313 29.91 -20.42 -1.45
CA PHE A 313 31.20 -21.03 -1.22
C PHE A 313 31.02 -22.48 -0.83
N THR A 314 31.98 -23.29 -1.25
CA THR A 314 32.11 -24.67 -0.79
C THR A 314 33.35 -24.77 0.07
N ARG A 315 33.23 -25.45 1.21
CA ARG A 315 34.35 -25.75 2.09
C ARG A 315 34.27 -27.20 2.49
N GLU A 316 35.42 -27.87 2.45
CA GLU A 316 35.53 -29.18 3.03
C GLU A 316 35.33 -29.10 4.54
N THR A 317 34.30 -29.76 5.04
CA THR A 317 34.21 -30.01 6.48
C THR A 317 35.33 -30.92 6.87
N ARG A 318 36.01 -30.55 7.96
CA ARG A 318 36.78 -31.54 8.72
C ARG A 318 35.91 -32.78 8.85
N ASN A 319 36.49 -33.97 8.65
CA ASN A 319 35.98 -35.17 9.30
C ASN A 319 36.14 -34.97 10.81
N TYR A 320 35.28 -34.14 11.41
CA TYR A 320 35.23 -33.91 12.84
C TYR A 320 35.04 -35.25 13.57
N PHE A 321 34.37 -36.19 12.89
CA PHE A 321 34.26 -37.60 13.28
C PHE A 321 35.59 -38.38 13.30
N LEU A 322 36.53 -38.13 12.39
CA LEU A 322 37.84 -38.82 12.42
C LEU A 322 38.79 -38.21 13.45
N GLU A 323 38.79 -36.88 13.60
CA GLU A 323 39.67 -36.23 14.59
C GLU A 323 39.19 -36.48 16.04
N ASN A 324 37.89 -36.64 16.29
CA ASN A 324 37.42 -37.09 17.61
C ASN A 324 37.70 -38.57 17.90
N LYS A 325 37.84 -39.43 16.87
CA LYS A 325 38.29 -40.82 17.05
C LYS A 325 39.81 -40.95 17.27
N LEU A 326 40.58 -39.94 16.87
CA LEU A 326 42.03 -39.88 17.07
C LEU A 326 42.44 -39.15 18.34
N LYS A 327 41.48 -38.66 19.15
CA LYS A 327 41.83 -38.31 20.53
C LYS A 327 42.31 -39.62 21.18
N PRO A 328 43.55 -39.69 21.70
CA PRO A 328 43.93 -40.84 22.50
C PRO A 328 42.83 -41.03 23.54
N LEU A 329 42.46 -42.28 23.81
CA LEU A 329 41.68 -42.61 25.00
C LEU A 329 42.43 -41.93 26.14
N LYS A 330 41.97 -40.75 26.58
CA LYS A 330 42.45 -40.15 27.82
C LYS A 330 42.15 -41.25 28.80
N GLN A 331 43.18 -41.95 29.26
CA GLN A 331 43.07 -42.84 30.40
C GLN A 331 42.29 -41.99 31.40
N LYS A 332 41.06 -42.41 31.71
CA LYS A 332 40.26 -41.72 32.69
C LYS A 332 41.15 -41.73 33.92
N LYS A 333 41.79 -40.60 34.23
CA LYS A 333 42.32 -40.40 35.58
C LYS A 333 41.11 -40.73 36.45
N ASN A 334 41.28 -41.66 37.38
CA ASN A 334 40.26 -41.91 38.38
C ASN A 334 40.07 -40.58 39.10
N ILE A 335 39.12 -39.79 38.61
CA ILE A 335 38.67 -38.59 39.27
C ILE A 335 37.93 -39.15 40.46
N ASP A 336 38.55 -39.00 41.63
CA ASP A 336 37.96 -39.31 42.90
C ASP A 336 36.59 -38.62 42.94
N ARG A 337 35.52 -39.39 43.10
CA ARG A 337 34.14 -38.88 43.00
C ARG A 337 33.84 -37.84 44.08
N ASN A 338 34.70 -37.76 45.10
CA ASN A 338 34.53 -36.93 46.27
C ASN A 338 35.08 -35.49 46.11
N THR A 339 35.80 -35.17 45.03
CA THR A 339 36.31 -33.81 44.80
C THR A 339 35.64 -33.09 43.63
N ARG A 340 34.44 -33.50 43.22
CA ARG A 340 33.69 -32.76 42.20
C ARG A 340 33.08 -31.52 42.86
N PRO A 341 33.54 -30.29 42.54
CA PRO A 341 32.80 -29.11 42.94
C PRO A 341 31.39 -29.21 42.34
N GLU A 342 30.37 -28.95 43.16
CA GLU A 342 29.01 -28.80 42.69
C GLU A 342 28.98 -27.58 41.77
N ILE A 343 29.14 -27.82 40.46
CA ILE A 343 28.87 -26.80 39.46
C ILE A 343 27.35 -26.65 39.48
N PRO A 344 26.80 -25.48 39.88
CA PRO A 344 25.37 -25.24 39.80
C PRO A 344 24.92 -25.55 38.37
N ARG A 345 23.84 -26.33 38.24
CA ARG A 345 23.26 -26.62 36.93
C ARG A 345 22.79 -25.31 36.35
N ASP A 346 23.62 -24.69 35.51
CA ASP A 346 23.18 -23.60 34.66
C ASP A 346 21.97 -24.12 33.89
N ILE A 347 20.85 -23.43 34.12
CA ILE A 347 19.59 -23.62 33.41
C ILE A 347 19.95 -23.54 31.93
N PRO A 348 19.62 -24.55 31.10
CA PRO A 348 19.97 -24.51 29.69
C PRO A 348 19.36 -23.25 29.09
N ASP A 349 20.21 -22.33 28.65
CA ASP A 349 19.82 -21.18 27.83
C ASP A 349 19.11 -21.73 26.59
N GLN A 350 17.77 -21.66 26.61
CA GLN A 350 16.89 -22.02 25.50
C GLN A 350 16.92 -20.97 24.37
N SER A 351 17.96 -20.14 24.29
CA SER A 351 18.16 -19.22 23.19
C SER A 351 19.26 -19.76 22.28
N PHE A 352 18.90 -20.55 21.26
CA PHE A 352 19.45 -20.43 19.89
C PHE A 352 19.07 -21.56 18.91
N ASP A 353 18.27 -22.55 19.28
CA ASP A 353 17.83 -23.58 18.33
C ASP A 353 16.36 -23.40 17.94
N LEU A 354 16.12 -22.53 16.96
CA LEU A 354 14.86 -22.51 16.20
C LEU A 354 14.85 -23.71 15.25
N SER A 355 14.11 -24.74 15.65
CA SER A 355 13.76 -25.88 14.82
C SER A 355 13.00 -25.44 13.57
N PHE A 356 13.57 -25.70 12.40
CA PHE A 356 12.89 -25.64 11.10
C PHE A 356 11.81 -26.72 11.05
N THR A 357 10.56 -26.35 11.34
CA THR A 357 9.40 -27.15 10.98
C THR A 357 9.04 -26.88 9.52
N ASN A 358 9.08 -27.94 8.71
CA ASN A 358 8.65 -27.98 7.33
C ASN A 358 7.20 -27.49 7.21
N ASN A 359 7.00 -26.26 6.73
CA ASN A 359 5.82 -25.87 5.99
C ASN A 359 6.26 -24.94 4.86
N GLN A 360 6.31 -25.51 3.66
CA GLN A 360 6.55 -24.82 2.40
C GLN A 360 5.35 -23.91 2.11
N GLN A 361 5.65 -22.65 1.75
CA GLN A 361 4.76 -21.60 1.16
C GLN A 361 4.59 -20.26 1.90
N VAL A 362 5.51 -19.90 2.81
CA VAL A 362 5.67 -18.48 3.21
C VAL A 362 7.14 -18.07 3.13
N ILE A 363 7.66 -17.90 1.91
CA ILE A 363 8.97 -17.27 1.68
C ILE A 363 8.74 -16.06 0.79
N LYS A 364 8.43 -14.90 1.39
CA LYS A 364 8.70 -13.62 0.74
C LYS A 364 9.43 -12.60 1.62
N ASN A 365 9.35 -12.69 2.96
CA ASN A 365 10.04 -11.75 3.85
C ASN A 365 10.95 -12.47 4.89
N GLN A 366 11.80 -13.41 4.45
CA GLN A 366 12.92 -13.81 5.30
C GLN A 366 13.89 -12.62 5.36
N LYS A 367 14.10 -12.07 6.55
CA LYS A 367 15.06 -10.98 6.80
C LYS A 367 16.39 -11.33 6.14
N CYS A 368 16.85 -10.51 5.18
CA CYS A 368 18.03 -10.82 4.37
C CYS A 368 19.32 -10.97 5.20
N TYR A 369 19.35 -10.47 6.44
CA TYR A 369 20.48 -10.64 7.35
C TYR A 369 20.50 -11.98 8.11
N GLN A 370 19.63 -12.94 7.83
CA GLN A 370 19.80 -14.28 8.40
C GLN A 370 21.01 -14.98 7.78
N TYR A 371 22.11 -14.87 8.53
CA TYR A 371 23.45 -15.34 8.24
C TYR A 371 23.51 -16.76 7.69
N CYS A 372 24.24 -16.91 6.58
CA CYS A 372 24.82 -18.16 6.08
C CYS A 372 23.86 -19.35 6.13
N ASN A 373 23.00 -19.49 5.13
CA ASN A 373 22.36 -20.78 4.86
C ASN A 373 23.47 -21.82 4.61
N LYS A 374 23.79 -22.59 5.65
CA LYS A 374 24.73 -23.71 5.58
C LYS A 374 23.94 -24.94 5.18
N GLN A 375 24.23 -25.47 4.01
CA GLN A 375 23.73 -26.77 3.58
C GLN A 375 24.88 -27.75 3.56
N ILE A 376 24.74 -28.85 4.30
CA ILE A 376 25.70 -29.95 4.25
C ILE A 376 25.39 -30.75 2.99
N LYS A 377 26.28 -30.73 1.99
CA LYS A 377 26.16 -31.56 0.79
C LYS A 377 27.15 -32.72 0.88
N GLY A 378 26.65 -33.91 1.20
CA GLY A 378 27.47 -35.12 1.32
C GLY A 378 28.27 -35.19 2.63
N LYS A 379 29.23 -36.13 2.70
CA LYS A 379 29.92 -36.47 3.96
C LYS A 379 30.92 -35.40 4.42
N ASN A 380 31.55 -34.68 3.49
CA ASN A 380 32.70 -33.81 3.78
C ASN A 380 32.61 -32.40 3.18
N LEU A 381 31.47 -31.94 2.68
CA LEU A 381 31.34 -30.60 2.08
C LEU A 381 30.21 -29.82 2.76
N ILE A 382 30.52 -28.61 3.22
CA ILE A 382 29.54 -27.59 3.56
C ILE A 382 29.52 -26.58 2.43
N GLU A 383 28.34 -26.37 1.87
CA GLU A 383 28.05 -25.18 1.09
C GLU A 383 27.49 -24.11 2.02
N TYR A 384 28.00 -22.90 1.89
CA TYR A 384 27.48 -21.75 2.63
C TYR A 384 27.39 -20.56 1.70
N THR A 385 26.29 -19.82 1.80
CA THR A 385 26.13 -18.53 1.13
C THR A 385 26.65 -17.43 2.03
N HIS A 386 27.58 -16.63 1.52
CA HIS A 386 28.07 -15.44 2.23
C HIS A 386 27.61 -14.19 1.49
N LEU A 387 27.12 -13.21 2.25
CA LEU A 387 26.71 -11.91 1.74
C LEU A 387 27.92 -10.98 1.77
N HIS A 388 28.35 -10.51 0.60
CA HIS A 388 29.42 -9.53 0.48
C HIS A 388 28.80 -8.15 0.23
N ILE A 389 29.07 -7.22 1.14
CA ILE A 389 28.69 -5.81 0.98
C ILE A 389 29.62 -5.20 -0.07
N LEU A 390 29.06 -4.77 -1.19
CA LEU A 390 29.79 -4.17 -2.30
C LEU A 390 29.88 -2.66 -2.16
N LYS A 391 28.78 -2.00 -1.75
CA LYS A 391 28.70 -0.55 -1.58
C LYS A 391 27.59 -0.21 -0.59
N THR A 392 27.82 0.84 0.21
CA THR A 392 26.77 1.46 1.04
C THR A 392 26.21 2.66 0.29
N LEU A 393 24.89 2.68 0.13
CA LEU A 393 24.11 3.76 -0.47
C LEU A 393 23.58 4.68 0.63
N LYS A 394 23.63 5.97 0.36
CA LYS A 394 23.19 7.04 1.25
C LYS A 394 22.00 7.77 0.64
N LYS A 395 21.44 8.67 1.45
CA LYS A 395 20.41 9.64 1.03
C LYS A 395 20.80 10.33 -0.28
N CYS A 396 19.84 10.45 -1.20
CA CYS A 396 19.95 11.00 -2.56
C CYS A 396 20.71 10.13 -3.58
N ASP A 397 21.20 8.95 -3.20
CA ASP A 397 21.69 7.99 -4.20
C ASP A 397 20.51 7.46 -5.04
N VAL A 398 20.77 7.28 -6.33
CA VAL A 398 19.81 6.73 -7.30
C VAL A 398 20.31 5.37 -7.75
N ILE A 399 19.41 4.39 -7.82
CA ILE A 399 19.68 3.03 -8.29
C ILE A 399 18.60 2.60 -9.28
N CYS A 400 18.92 1.58 -10.08
CA CYS A 400 18.00 0.98 -11.04
C CYS A 400 17.50 1.96 -12.12
N GLY A 401 18.19 3.07 -12.37
CA GLY A 401 17.84 4.01 -13.45
C GLY A 401 17.93 3.38 -14.84
N ARG A 402 18.70 2.30 -15.01
CA ARG A 402 18.67 1.44 -16.20
C ARG A 402 17.27 0.98 -16.58
N SER A 403 16.33 0.84 -15.63
CA SER A 403 14.95 0.45 -15.94
C SER A 403 14.29 1.41 -16.93
N LEU A 404 14.59 2.72 -16.82
CA LEU A 404 14.11 3.71 -17.78
C LEU A 404 14.99 3.75 -19.02
N LEU A 405 16.32 3.68 -18.87
CA LEU A 405 17.23 3.77 -20.03
C LEU A 405 16.97 2.70 -21.11
N ILE A 406 16.59 1.48 -20.73
CA ILE A 406 16.28 0.39 -21.67
C ILE A 406 15.23 0.78 -22.72
N GLN A 407 14.29 1.66 -22.36
CA GLN A 407 13.14 1.97 -23.20
C GLN A 407 13.39 3.15 -24.13
N TYR A 408 14.26 4.06 -23.70
CA TYR A 408 14.56 5.30 -24.41
C TYR A 408 15.89 5.24 -25.17
N ASP A 409 16.67 4.18 -24.95
CA ASP A 409 18.00 4.03 -25.51
C ASP A 409 18.13 2.70 -26.27
N ASN A 410 18.25 2.80 -27.59
CA ASN A 410 18.36 1.65 -28.50
C ASN A 410 19.68 0.87 -28.31
N GLU A 411 20.64 1.42 -27.57
CA GLU A 411 21.94 0.81 -27.31
C GLU A 411 21.87 -0.36 -26.32
N TYR A 412 20.77 -0.51 -25.57
CA TYR A 412 20.64 -1.57 -24.56
C TYR A 412 19.90 -2.80 -25.10
N ASN A 413 20.57 -3.97 -25.02
CA ASN A 413 19.94 -5.25 -25.31
C ASN A 413 18.80 -5.55 -24.31
N GLN A 414 17.55 -5.46 -24.77
CA GLN A 414 16.34 -5.54 -23.93
C GLN A 414 16.29 -6.78 -23.00
N GLU A 415 16.75 -7.95 -23.46
CA GLU A 415 16.63 -9.20 -22.69
C GLU A 415 17.58 -9.30 -21.48
N MET A 416 18.82 -8.79 -21.58
CA MET A 416 19.79 -8.89 -20.49
C MET A 416 19.67 -7.77 -19.45
N VAL A 417 19.01 -6.67 -19.81
CA VAL A 417 19.04 -5.43 -19.02
C VAL A 417 17.81 -5.31 -18.12
N SER A 418 16.74 -6.08 -18.39
CA SER A 418 15.49 -6.06 -17.64
C SER A 418 15.58 -6.62 -16.22
N LYS A 419 16.62 -7.40 -15.88
CA LYS A 419 16.77 -8.01 -14.56
C LYS A 419 17.80 -7.30 -13.69
N ALA A 420 17.48 -7.19 -12.40
CA ALA A 420 18.38 -6.66 -11.38
C ALA A 420 19.63 -7.55 -11.27
N LYS A 421 20.83 -6.95 -11.33
CA LYS A 421 22.09 -7.72 -11.24
C LYS A 421 22.61 -7.83 -9.81
N LEU A 422 22.07 -7.01 -8.90
CA LEU A 422 22.46 -6.89 -7.51
C LEU A 422 21.25 -6.99 -6.58
N THR A 423 21.52 -7.22 -5.29
CA THR A 423 20.52 -7.18 -4.23
C THR A 423 20.78 -5.95 -3.37
N VAL A 424 19.74 -5.19 -3.03
CA VAL A 424 19.82 -4.02 -2.14
C VAL A 424 19.03 -4.31 -0.87
N VAL A 425 19.68 -4.15 0.28
CA VAL A 425 19.12 -4.42 1.61
C VAL A 425 19.22 -3.17 2.48
N LEU A 426 18.21 -2.92 3.31
CA LEU A 426 18.25 -1.83 4.27
C LEU A 426 19.13 -2.19 5.48
N LYS A 427 20.17 -1.40 5.75
CA LYS A 427 21.07 -1.55 6.90
C LYS A 427 20.53 -0.89 8.17
N SER A 428 19.98 0.32 8.03
CA SER A 428 19.44 1.08 9.16
C SER A 428 18.17 0.44 9.74
N VAL A 429 17.76 0.87 10.94
CA VAL A 429 16.56 0.35 11.62
C VAL A 429 15.31 0.55 10.76
N GLN A 430 15.21 1.72 10.14
CA GLN A 430 14.19 2.13 9.19
C GLN A 430 14.83 2.92 8.07
N GLY A 431 14.19 2.91 6.91
CA GLY A 431 14.59 3.70 5.75
C GLY A 431 13.43 3.84 4.79
N SER A 432 13.55 4.83 3.91
CA SER A 432 12.53 5.08 2.89
C SER A 432 13.18 5.38 1.55
N VAL A 433 12.51 4.96 0.50
CA VAL A 433 12.92 5.21 -0.87
C VAL A 433 11.75 5.83 -1.62
N PHE A 434 12.07 6.70 -2.58
CA PHE A 434 11.12 7.07 -3.60
C PHE A 434 11.25 6.13 -4.79
N PHE A 435 10.12 5.82 -5.42
CA PHE A 435 10.11 5.04 -6.65
C PHE A 435 9.38 5.80 -7.76
N LEU A 436 9.90 5.66 -8.96
CA LEU A 436 9.32 6.20 -10.18
C LEU A 436 9.16 5.05 -11.17
N ASP A 437 7.92 4.60 -11.34
CA ASP A 437 7.58 3.53 -12.28
C ASP A 437 7.50 4.08 -13.71
N GLN A 438 7.67 3.19 -14.69
CA GLN A 438 7.59 3.56 -16.10
C GLN A 438 6.31 4.33 -16.47
N LYS A 439 5.13 3.83 -16.07
CA LYS A 439 3.84 4.46 -16.41
C LYS A 439 3.79 5.91 -15.91
N ARG A 440 4.28 6.13 -14.70
CA ARG A 440 4.33 7.45 -14.06
C ARG A 440 5.37 8.37 -14.69
N PHE A 441 6.49 7.81 -15.13
CA PHE A 441 7.50 8.54 -15.89
C PHE A 441 6.94 9.12 -17.20
N GLN A 442 6.08 8.38 -17.89
CA GLN A 442 5.43 8.82 -19.14
C GLN A 442 4.49 10.03 -18.93
N ASN A 443 3.94 10.21 -17.72
CA ASN A 443 3.10 11.36 -17.38
C ASN A 443 3.88 12.66 -17.18
N LEU A 444 5.21 12.60 -17.09
CA LEU A 444 6.05 13.77 -16.85
C LEU A 444 6.20 14.63 -18.12
N PRO A 445 6.42 15.95 -17.99
CA PRO A 445 6.79 16.78 -19.14
C PRO A 445 8.06 16.26 -19.84
N GLU A 446 8.08 16.25 -21.17
CA GLU A 446 9.21 15.73 -21.97
C GLU A 446 10.55 16.37 -21.61
N SER A 447 10.56 17.66 -21.29
CA SER A 447 11.77 18.37 -20.85
C SER A 447 12.38 17.75 -19.59
N LEU A 448 11.54 17.33 -18.65
CA LEU A 448 11.95 16.68 -17.41
C LEU A 448 12.34 15.22 -17.65
N GLN A 449 11.60 14.51 -18.51
CA GLN A 449 11.96 13.15 -18.94
C GLN A 449 13.37 13.11 -19.54
N ASN A 450 13.65 13.99 -20.50
CA ASN A 450 14.95 14.11 -21.16
C ASN A 450 16.06 14.47 -20.17
N GLN A 451 15.78 15.35 -19.21
CA GLN A 451 16.74 15.70 -18.17
C GLN A 451 17.06 14.49 -17.28
N ILE A 452 16.06 13.72 -16.85
CA ILE A 452 16.24 12.52 -16.04
C ILE A 452 17.07 11.49 -16.81
N VAL A 453 16.72 11.19 -18.06
CA VAL A 453 17.45 10.24 -18.91
C VAL A 453 18.90 10.69 -19.11
N SER A 454 19.14 11.96 -19.41
CA SER A 454 20.49 12.52 -19.53
C SER A 454 21.28 12.43 -18.22
N GLY A 455 20.65 12.74 -17.10
CA GLY A 455 21.24 12.64 -15.76
C GLY A 455 21.61 11.21 -15.39
N LEU A 456 20.74 10.25 -15.68
CA LEU A 456 20.97 8.83 -15.47
C LEU A 456 22.12 8.30 -16.34
N ARG A 457 22.22 8.72 -17.61
CA ARG A 457 23.36 8.37 -18.49
C ARG A 457 24.71 8.86 -17.95
N GLN A 458 24.73 10.05 -17.33
CA GLN A 458 25.96 10.60 -16.76
C GLN A 458 26.35 9.92 -15.43
N MET A 459 25.37 9.40 -14.69
CA MET A 459 25.61 8.68 -13.45
C MET A 459 25.93 7.22 -13.75
N LYS A 460 27.21 6.83 -13.58
CA LYS A 460 27.59 5.41 -13.61
C LYS A 460 26.91 4.67 -12.46
N GLU A 461 25.88 3.90 -12.78
CA GLU A 461 25.20 3.06 -11.80
C GLU A 461 26.11 1.95 -11.30
N PHE A 462 25.88 1.50 -10.07
CA PHE A 462 26.66 0.41 -9.51
C PHE A 462 26.46 -0.91 -10.27
N ASP A 463 25.30 -1.08 -10.90
CA ASP A 463 24.96 -2.23 -11.73
C ASP A 463 25.79 -2.36 -13.02
N ASP A 464 26.41 -1.27 -13.46
CA ASP A 464 27.27 -1.25 -14.66
C ASP A 464 28.72 -1.63 -14.35
N TYR A 465 29.09 -1.71 -13.08
CA TYR A 465 30.43 -2.16 -12.70
C TYR A 465 30.61 -3.62 -13.06
N GLU A 466 31.88 -4.00 -13.28
CA GLU A 466 32.27 -5.39 -13.51
C GLU A 466 32.10 -6.23 -12.24
N ILE A 467 30.86 -6.50 -11.85
CA ILE A 467 30.52 -7.36 -10.71
C ILE A 467 31.23 -8.71 -10.87
N ASN A 468 31.44 -9.17 -12.10
CA ASN A 468 32.21 -10.38 -12.39
C ASN A 468 33.69 -10.28 -11.98
N SER A 469 34.32 -9.11 -12.14
CA SER A 469 35.69 -8.88 -11.68
C SER A 469 35.76 -8.91 -10.16
N ILE A 470 34.85 -8.19 -9.49
CA ILE A 470 34.74 -8.18 -8.02
C ILE A 470 34.46 -9.60 -7.48
N ARG A 471 33.56 -10.36 -8.12
CA ARG A 471 33.29 -11.77 -7.77
C ARG A 471 34.54 -12.65 -7.93
N LYS A 472 35.37 -12.42 -8.95
CA LYS A 472 36.62 -13.16 -9.16
C LYS A 472 37.63 -12.85 -8.05
N GLU A 473 37.77 -11.57 -7.67
CA GLU A 473 38.63 -11.13 -6.56
C GLU A 473 38.17 -11.70 -5.22
N ILE A 474 36.87 -11.66 -4.94
CA ILE A 474 36.32 -12.25 -3.70
C ILE A 474 36.57 -13.76 -3.67
N LYS A 475 36.34 -14.47 -4.79
CA LYS A 475 36.60 -15.92 -4.89
C LYS A 475 38.09 -16.25 -4.78
N SER A 476 38.98 -15.45 -5.33
CA SER A 476 40.43 -15.67 -5.22
C SER A 476 40.90 -15.47 -3.77
N TRP A 477 40.36 -14.46 -3.08
CA TRP A 477 40.63 -14.20 -1.68
C TRP A 477 40.15 -15.32 -0.77
N GLU A 478 38.93 -15.84 -0.97
CA GLU A 478 38.44 -16.98 -0.19
C GLU A 478 39.23 -18.26 -0.45
N LYS A 479 39.63 -18.53 -1.71
CA LYS A 479 40.56 -19.63 -2.02
C LYS A 479 41.89 -19.48 -1.28
N TYR A 480 42.41 -18.26 -1.19
CA TYR A 480 43.65 -17.97 -0.45
C TYR A 480 43.48 -18.23 1.06
N LYS A 481 42.40 -17.76 1.69
CA LYS A 481 42.10 -18.07 3.10
C LYS A 481 41.98 -19.57 3.36
N GLN A 482 41.34 -20.31 2.46
CA GLN A 482 41.23 -21.76 2.56
C GLN A 482 42.61 -22.44 2.52
N LYS A 483 43.52 -21.99 1.64
CA LYS A 483 44.90 -22.50 1.58
C LYS A 483 45.68 -22.22 2.88
N LEU A 484 45.63 -20.99 3.40
CA LEU A 484 46.26 -20.65 4.68
C LEU A 484 45.73 -21.49 5.84
N TYR A 485 44.42 -21.72 5.87
CA TYR A 485 43.79 -22.57 6.86
C TYR A 485 44.25 -24.04 6.76
N GLN A 486 44.36 -24.57 5.53
CA GLN A 486 44.89 -25.92 5.29
C GLN A 486 46.35 -26.04 5.75
N GLN A 487 47.20 -25.05 5.45
CA GLN A 487 48.59 -24.99 5.90
C GLN A 487 48.68 -24.97 7.43
N SER A 488 47.92 -24.10 8.10
CA SER A 488 47.88 -24.04 9.57
C SER A 488 47.43 -25.37 10.21
N ILE A 489 46.50 -26.09 9.58
CA ILE A 489 46.12 -27.44 10.05
C ILE A 489 47.27 -28.42 9.89
N GLN A 490 47.93 -28.43 8.73
CA GLN A 490 49.05 -29.33 8.47
C GLN A 490 50.20 -29.09 9.46
N GLU A 491 50.53 -27.83 9.73
CA GLU A 491 51.53 -27.44 10.74
C GLU A 491 51.16 -27.93 12.14
N LYS A 492 49.90 -27.72 12.56
CA LYS A 492 49.41 -28.25 13.86
C LYS A 492 49.50 -29.76 13.94
N ARG A 493 49.22 -30.48 12.84
CA ARG A 493 49.37 -31.94 12.78
C ARG A 493 50.83 -32.35 12.92
N GLN A 494 51.73 -31.71 12.20
CA GLN A 494 53.17 -31.97 12.29
C GLN A 494 53.71 -31.70 13.70
N GLN A 495 53.28 -30.61 14.34
CA GLN A 495 53.65 -30.29 15.72
C GLN A 495 53.09 -31.32 16.71
N SER A 496 51.83 -31.73 16.56
CA SER A 496 51.25 -32.77 17.41
C SER A 496 51.97 -34.10 17.24
N PHE A 497 52.37 -34.46 16.02
CA PHE A 497 53.10 -35.70 15.74
C PHE A 497 54.53 -35.68 16.30
N LYS A 498 55.19 -34.51 16.34
CA LYS A 498 56.51 -34.35 16.98
C LYS A 498 56.46 -34.41 18.51
N ALA A 499 55.29 -34.17 19.10
CA ALA A 499 55.09 -34.18 20.56
C ALA A 499 54.72 -35.55 21.12
N TYR A 500 54.23 -36.46 20.25
CA TYR A 500 54.12 -37.90 20.53
C TYR A 500 55.44 -38.60 20.25
#